data_AF-A0A8H7X932-F1
#
_entry.id   AF-A0A8H7X932-F1
#
_cell.length_a   1.000
_cell.length_b   1.000
_cell.length_c   1.000
_cell.angle_alpha   90.00
_cell.angle_beta   90.00
_cell.angle_gamma   90.00
#
_symmetry.space_group_name_H-M   'P 1'
#
loop_
_entity.id
_entity.type
_entity.pdbx_description
1 polymer ?
#
loop_
_entity_poly.entity_id
_entity_poly.type
_entity_poly.pdbx_seq_one_letter_code
_entity_poly.pdbx_strand_id
1 'polypeptide(L)'
;FGGHHLGMNMAMYGSKAVIAPLLTGCLPAINNVTKRVLAAENDIAFSLVGSLDDSLFAQANITHDVSTLTLGPGYDGVEYITEGVSVALFTEAQQALVVDLVSEWGGLLNSIHYAPRLAEIKAGLNETYFAWSGPTTKEDNQNGQSYFRIKGPNLWVEYAPQTSDEYGDLRLHAHTIYRDQLKGYGRTLDE
;
A
#
# COMPACT_ATOMS: atom_id res chain seq x y z
N PHE A 1 -3.11 14.30 -18.16
CA PHE A 1 -2.92 12.95 -17.60
C PHE A 1 -2.96 11.97 -18.76
N GLY A 2 -1.87 11.23 -18.98
CA GLY A 2 -1.85 10.07 -19.87
C GLY A 2 -2.24 8.76 -19.17
N GLY A 3 -2.25 8.72 -17.83
CA GLY A 3 -2.35 7.46 -17.06
C GLY A 3 -1.07 6.64 -17.21
N HIS A 4 -0.47 6.20 -16.08
CA HIS A 4 0.71 5.33 -16.16
C HIS A 4 0.24 3.87 -16.20
N HIS A 5 -0.33 3.36 -15.09
CA HIS A 5 -0.97 2.04 -15.07
C HIS A 5 -2.19 2.04 -14.13
N LEU A 6 -3.28 1.43 -14.57
CA LEU A 6 -4.41 1.05 -13.71
C LEU A 6 -4.82 -0.37 -14.08
N GLY A 7 -4.68 -1.29 -13.13
CA GLY A 7 -5.21 -2.65 -13.22
C GLY A 7 -6.18 -2.87 -12.08
N MET A 8 -7.46 -3.05 -12.37
CA MET A 8 -8.49 -3.26 -11.34
C MET A 8 -9.21 -4.57 -11.59
N ASN A 9 -9.11 -5.50 -10.64
CA ASN A 9 -9.93 -6.70 -10.61
C ASN A 9 -10.99 -6.53 -9.55
N MET A 10 -12.25 -6.67 -9.96
CA MET A 10 -13.39 -6.50 -9.08
C MET A 10 -14.40 -7.63 -9.29
N ALA A 11 -14.77 -8.31 -8.20
CA ALA A 11 -15.87 -9.27 -8.15
C ALA A 11 -16.88 -8.80 -7.10
N MET A 12 -18.17 -8.78 -7.43
CA MET A 12 -19.23 -8.30 -6.54
C MET A 12 -20.43 -9.22 -6.61
N TYR A 13 -21.01 -9.51 -5.44
CA TYR A 13 -22.25 -10.27 -5.31
C TYR A 13 -23.02 -9.78 -4.08
N GLY A 14 -24.22 -9.21 -4.29
CA GLY A 14 -24.99 -8.58 -3.24
C GLY A 14 -24.18 -7.47 -2.55
N SER A 15 -24.01 -7.59 -1.22
CA SER A 15 -23.17 -6.68 -0.43
C SER A 15 -21.71 -7.14 -0.29
N LYS A 16 -21.33 -8.26 -0.90
CA LYS A 16 -19.96 -8.79 -0.86
C LYS A 16 -19.18 -8.28 -2.07
N ALA A 17 -17.94 -7.88 -1.87
CA ALA A 17 -17.05 -7.47 -2.95
C ALA A 17 -15.59 -7.79 -2.66
N VAL A 18 -14.82 -7.99 -3.71
CA VAL A 18 -13.36 -8.09 -3.69
C VAL A 18 -12.81 -7.16 -4.75
N ILE A 19 -11.93 -6.22 -4.36
CA ILE A 19 -11.18 -5.34 -5.26
C ILE A 19 -9.68 -5.70 -5.24
N ALA A 20 -9.36 -6.94 -5.60
CA ALA A 20 -8.00 -7.44 -5.58
C ALA A 20 -7.74 -8.46 -6.70
N PRO A 21 -6.56 -8.45 -7.34
CA PRO A 21 -5.51 -7.46 -7.17
C PRO A 21 -5.88 -6.11 -7.81
N LEU A 22 -5.39 -5.04 -7.20
CA LEU A 22 -5.51 -3.66 -7.65
C LEU A 22 -4.11 -3.06 -7.80
N LEU A 23 -3.81 -2.56 -8.99
CA LEU A 23 -2.56 -1.87 -9.31
C LEU A 23 -2.91 -0.44 -9.72
N THR A 24 -2.38 0.53 -8.97
CA THR A 24 -2.47 1.95 -9.31
C THR A 24 -1.07 2.51 -9.50
N GLY A 25 -0.86 3.22 -10.60
CA GLY A 25 0.41 3.84 -10.92
C GLY A 25 0.22 5.25 -11.45
N CYS A 26 1.23 6.09 -11.24
CA CYS A 26 1.18 7.49 -11.68
C CYS A 26 2.51 7.95 -12.26
N LEU A 27 2.43 8.74 -13.34
CA LEU A 27 3.51 9.49 -13.96
C LEU A 27 2.95 10.61 -14.85
N PRO A 28 3.31 11.88 -14.63
CA PRO A 28 3.90 12.38 -13.40
C PRO A 28 2.87 12.32 -12.24
N ALA A 29 3.35 12.07 -11.02
CA ALA A 29 2.57 12.04 -9.79
C ALA A 29 2.19 13.45 -9.31
N ILE A 30 2.82 14.50 -9.85
CA ILE A 30 2.53 15.90 -9.54
C ILE A 30 2.40 16.64 -10.87
N ASN A 31 1.40 17.53 -10.98
CA ASN A 31 1.24 18.40 -12.13
C ASN A 31 1.45 19.89 -11.80
N ASN A 32 1.54 20.71 -12.85
CA ASN A 32 1.68 22.17 -12.78
C ASN A 32 0.48 22.92 -12.13
N VAL A 33 -0.50 22.19 -11.58
CA VAL A 33 -1.75 22.73 -10.97
C VAL A 33 -1.95 22.18 -9.54
N THR A 34 -0.88 21.83 -8.82
CA THR A 34 -0.85 21.42 -7.39
C THR A 34 -1.51 20.08 -7.03
N LYS A 35 -2.05 19.30 -7.98
CA LYS A 35 -2.63 17.98 -7.64
C LYS A 35 -1.54 16.91 -7.56
N ARG A 36 -1.41 16.31 -6.39
CA ARG A 36 -0.54 15.15 -6.11
C ARG A 36 -1.36 13.86 -6.15
N VAL A 37 -1.00 12.97 -7.06
CA VAL A 37 -1.60 11.64 -7.22
C VAL A 37 -0.97 10.70 -6.20
N LEU A 38 -1.78 9.77 -5.66
CA LEU A 38 -1.40 8.87 -4.55
C LEU A 38 -0.92 9.62 -3.28
N ALA A 39 -1.52 10.79 -3.06
CA ALA A 39 -1.14 11.72 -2.02
C ALA A 39 -1.37 11.17 -0.60
N ALA A 40 -2.51 10.51 -0.41
CA ALA A 40 -2.96 10.04 0.89
C ALA A 40 -2.14 8.82 1.32
N GLU A 41 -1.93 7.86 0.42
CA GLU A 41 -1.07 6.69 0.63
C GLU A 41 0.32 7.12 1.11
N ASN A 42 0.88 8.13 0.45
CA ASN A 42 2.19 8.65 0.80
C ASN A 42 2.16 9.40 2.15
N ASP A 43 1.23 10.33 2.37
CA ASP A 43 1.21 11.14 3.61
C ASP A 43 0.93 10.30 4.86
N ILE A 44 0.03 9.33 4.77
CA ILE A 44 -0.28 8.44 5.89
C ILE A 44 0.95 7.55 6.18
N ALA A 45 1.64 7.04 5.15
CA ALA A 45 2.84 6.23 5.35
C ALA A 45 3.98 7.03 6.02
N PHE A 46 4.21 8.28 5.61
CA PHE A 46 5.19 9.16 6.28
C PHE A 46 4.77 9.54 7.70
N SER A 47 3.47 9.73 7.95
CA SER A 47 2.95 9.95 9.30
C SER A 47 3.17 8.73 10.19
N LEU A 48 2.97 7.53 9.66
CA LEU A 48 3.23 6.28 10.37
C LEU A 48 4.70 6.14 10.71
N VAL A 49 5.61 6.28 9.73
CA VAL A 49 7.06 6.19 9.96
C VAL A 49 7.52 7.24 10.96
N GLY A 50 7.05 8.48 10.84
CA GLY A 50 7.39 9.56 11.77
C GLY A 50 6.83 9.38 13.19
N SER A 51 5.88 8.46 13.39
CA SER A 51 5.33 8.14 14.70
C SER A 51 6.05 6.98 15.40
N LEU A 52 6.94 6.26 14.71
CA LEU A 52 7.70 5.15 15.29
C LEU A 52 8.85 5.69 16.14
N ASP A 53 9.14 5.02 17.26
CA ASP A 53 10.40 5.24 17.97
C ASP A 53 11.57 4.57 17.24
N ASP A 54 12.80 4.87 17.66
CA ASP A 54 14.01 4.36 17.02
C ASP A 54 14.07 2.81 16.98
N SER A 55 13.51 2.14 17.99
CA SER A 55 13.51 0.68 18.11
C SER A 55 12.54 0.03 17.13
N LEU A 56 11.33 0.58 17.01
CA LEU A 56 10.34 0.13 16.05
C LEU A 56 10.77 0.48 14.62
N PHE A 57 11.33 1.67 14.40
CA PHE A 57 11.83 2.07 13.08
C PHE A 57 12.99 1.19 12.62
N ALA A 58 13.93 0.85 13.51
CA ALA A 58 15.03 -0.06 13.17
C ALA A 58 14.54 -1.45 12.71
N GLN A 59 13.41 -1.92 13.22
CA GLN A 59 12.77 -3.16 12.75
C GLN A 59 11.99 -2.97 11.45
N ALA A 60 11.38 -1.80 11.25
CA ALA A 60 10.64 -1.47 10.02
C ALA A 60 11.56 -1.28 8.82
N ASN A 61 12.74 -0.70 9.03
CA ASN A 61 13.68 -0.32 7.98
C ASN A 61 14.41 -1.54 7.42
N ILE A 62 14.01 -2.00 6.23
CA ILE A 62 14.71 -3.07 5.52
C ILE A 62 16.00 -2.51 4.89
N THR A 63 17.09 -3.29 4.96
CA THR A 63 18.44 -2.81 4.62
C THR A 63 18.84 -3.04 3.16
N HIS A 64 17.97 -3.66 2.36
CA HIS A 64 18.19 -3.86 0.95
C HIS A 64 17.39 -2.85 0.13
N ASP A 65 17.94 -2.46 -1.02
CA ASP A 65 17.28 -1.55 -1.94
C ASP A 65 16.09 -2.25 -2.62
N VAL A 66 14.94 -1.57 -2.60
CA VAL A 66 13.74 -2.00 -3.32
C VAL A 66 13.36 -0.91 -4.32
N SER A 67 13.70 -1.15 -5.59
CA SER A 67 13.50 -0.19 -6.69
C SER A 67 12.21 -0.44 -7.49
N THR A 68 11.45 -1.49 -7.16
CA THR A 68 10.21 -1.87 -7.84
C THR A 68 9.30 -2.69 -6.93
N LEU A 69 8.09 -3.01 -7.39
CA LEU A 69 7.18 -3.90 -6.68
C LEU A 69 7.78 -5.30 -6.59
N THR A 70 7.97 -5.83 -5.38
CA THR A 70 8.42 -7.21 -5.13
C THR A 70 7.40 -8.24 -5.62
N LEU A 71 6.10 -8.02 -5.43
CA LEU A 71 5.04 -8.87 -5.96
C LEU A 71 4.14 -8.10 -6.94
N GLY A 72 4.76 -7.41 -7.91
CA GLY A 72 4.08 -6.73 -9.01
C GLY A 72 3.29 -7.67 -9.95
N PRO A 73 2.87 -7.19 -11.13
CA PRO A 73 2.19 -8.02 -12.13
C PRO A 73 2.95 -9.32 -12.46
N GLY A 74 2.23 -10.43 -12.59
CA GLY A 74 2.81 -11.76 -12.90
C GLY A 74 3.18 -12.61 -11.68
N TYR A 75 3.11 -12.07 -10.46
CA TYR A 75 3.43 -12.79 -9.21
C TYR A 75 2.19 -13.35 -8.50
N ASP A 76 1.16 -13.74 -9.25
CA ASP A 76 -0.05 -14.30 -8.67
C ASP A 76 0.22 -15.67 -8.01
N GLY A 77 -0.25 -15.84 -6.78
CA GLY A 77 -0.08 -17.10 -6.03
C GLY A 77 1.29 -17.27 -5.38
N VAL A 78 2.21 -16.33 -5.56
CA VAL A 78 3.49 -16.30 -4.85
C VAL A 78 3.24 -16.00 -3.36
N GLU A 79 3.97 -16.71 -2.50
CA GLU A 79 3.87 -16.55 -1.04
C GLU A 79 4.39 -15.19 -0.57
N TYR A 80 3.73 -14.62 0.44
CA TYR A 80 4.07 -13.31 0.98
C TYR A 80 5.27 -13.37 1.92
N ILE A 81 6.34 -12.67 1.54
CA ILE A 81 7.55 -12.52 2.35
C ILE A 81 7.23 -11.65 3.58
N THR A 82 7.62 -12.10 4.76
CA THR A 82 7.47 -11.33 6.00
C THR A 82 8.77 -10.60 6.31
N GLU A 83 8.73 -9.27 6.31
CA GLU A 83 9.82 -8.40 6.79
C GLU A 83 9.22 -7.16 7.45
N GLY A 84 10.06 -6.44 8.18
CA GLY A 84 9.66 -5.22 8.86
C GLY A 84 9.20 -5.46 10.29
N VAL A 85 8.62 -4.42 10.88
CA VAL A 85 8.15 -4.43 12.27
C VAL A 85 6.75 -5.03 12.36
N SER A 86 6.50 -5.81 13.42
CA SER A 86 5.16 -6.33 13.71
C SER A 86 4.26 -5.20 14.21
N VAL A 87 3.08 -5.07 13.59
CA VAL A 87 2.05 -4.09 13.98
C VAL A 87 1.43 -4.44 15.35
N ALA A 88 1.61 -5.66 15.85
CA ALA A 88 1.23 -6.01 17.23
C ALA A 88 2.03 -5.23 18.29
N LEU A 89 3.21 -4.69 17.93
CA LEU A 89 4.03 -3.86 18.81
C LEU A 89 3.62 -2.38 18.80
N PHE A 90 2.73 -2.00 17.89
CA PHE A 90 2.31 -0.61 17.72
C PHE A 90 1.28 -0.20 18.78
N THR A 91 1.28 1.08 19.13
CA THR A 91 0.19 1.73 19.86
C THR A 91 -1.10 1.72 19.04
N GLU A 92 -2.26 1.90 19.69
CA GLU A 92 -3.55 1.99 19.00
C GLU A 92 -3.58 3.07 17.91
N ALA A 93 -2.91 4.21 18.14
CA ALA A 93 -2.82 5.30 17.17
C ALA A 93 -2.00 4.91 15.93
N GLN A 94 -0.87 4.23 16.12
CA GLN A 94 -0.05 3.70 15.02
C GLN A 94 -0.79 2.58 14.25
N GLN A 95 -1.52 1.72 14.96
CA GLN A 95 -2.38 0.70 14.37
C GLN A 95 -3.49 1.32 13.51
N ALA A 96 -4.10 2.41 13.97
CA ALA A 96 -5.08 3.15 13.19
C ALA A 96 -4.48 3.70 11.88
N LEU A 97 -3.25 4.25 11.91
CA LEU A 97 -2.56 4.70 10.70
C LEU A 97 -2.30 3.56 9.70
N VAL A 98 -2.00 2.33 10.17
CA VAL A 98 -1.87 1.16 9.27
C VAL A 98 -3.21 0.85 8.61
N VAL A 99 -4.31 0.89 9.36
CA VAL A 99 -5.65 0.64 8.82
C VAL A 99 -6.04 1.73 7.81
N ASP A 100 -5.82 3.00 8.14
CA ASP A 100 -6.09 4.13 7.25
C ASP A 100 -5.28 4.00 5.96
N LEU A 101 -3.99 3.65 6.06
CA LEU A 101 -3.13 3.44 4.90
C LEU A 101 -3.68 2.35 3.97
N VAL A 102 -3.98 1.16 4.50
CA VAL A 102 -4.55 0.07 3.69
C VAL A 102 -5.92 0.45 3.09
N SER A 103 -6.67 1.33 3.78
CA SER A 103 -7.98 1.81 3.33
C SER A 103 -7.92 2.64 2.05
N GLU A 104 -6.77 3.24 1.71
CA GLU A 104 -6.63 3.97 0.44
C GLU A 104 -6.83 3.08 -0.80
N TRP A 105 -6.57 1.77 -0.68
CA TRP A 105 -6.86 0.81 -1.75
C TRP A 105 -8.25 0.16 -1.58
N GLY A 106 -8.52 -0.42 -0.41
CA GLY A 106 -9.77 -1.14 -0.18
C GLY A 106 -11.00 -0.24 -0.16
N GLY A 107 -10.83 1.00 0.30
CA GLY A 107 -11.87 2.03 0.43
C GLY A 107 -12.28 2.70 -0.87
N LEU A 108 -11.71 2.29 -2.02
CA LEU A 108 -12.27 2.66 -3.33
C LEU A 108 -13.68 2.11 -3.54
N LEU A 109 -14.03 1.03 -2.85
CA LEU A 109 -15.40 0.54 -2.78
C LEU A 109 -16.24 1.42 -1.85
N ASN A 110 -17.54 1.54 -2.14
CA ASN A 110 -18.44 2.22 -1.21
C ASN A 110 -18.49 1.51 0.15
N SER A 111 -18.96 2.23 1.18
CA SER A 111 -18.91 1.76 2.58
C SER A 111 -19.57 0.41 2.81
N ILE A 112 -20.67 0.09 2.09
CA ILE A 112 -21.37 -1.19 2.22
C ILE A 112 -20.45 -2.35 1.81
N HIS A 113 -19.72 -2.19 0.71
CA HIS A 113 -18.86 -3.24 0.16
C HIS A 113 -17.48 -3.28 0.83
N TYR A 114 -16.99 -2.16 1.34
CA TYR A 114 -15.69 -2.11 2.02
C TYR A 114 -15.76 -2.58 3.48
N ALA A 115 -16.88 -2.35 4.19
CA ALA A 115 -16.99 -2.65 5.62
C ALA A 115 -16.60 -4.09 6.00
N PRO A 116 -17.00 -5.16 5.26
CA PRO A 116 -16.57 -6.52 5.56
C PRO A 116 -15.04 -6.68 5.46
N ARG A 117 -14.42 -6.11 4.43
CA ARG A 117 -12.97 -6.17 4.24
C ARG A 117 -12.22 -5.39 5.31
N LEU A 118 -12.72 -4.23 5.71
CA LEU A 118 -12.15 -3.45 6.81
C LEU A 118 -12.17 -4.22 8.13
N ALA A 119 -13.25 -4.95 8.42
CA ALA A 119 -13.33 -5.79 9.61
C ALA A 119 -12.29 -6.92 9.61
N GLU A 120 -12.05 -7.56 8.46
CA GLU A 120 -11.02 -8.59 8.30
C GLU A 120 -9.60 -8.03 8.48
N ILE A 121 -9.31 -6.86 7.90
CA ILE A 121 -8.02 -6.18 8.06
C ILE A 121 -7.76 -5.87 9.54
N LYS A 122 -8.77 -5.34 10.25
CA LYS A 122 -8.67 -5.05 11.69
C LYS A 122 -8.48 -6.32 12.53
N ALA A 123 -9.15 -7.41 12.20
CA ALA A 123 -9.01 -8.68 12.92
C ALA A 123 -7.61 -9.30 12.76
N GLY A 124 -6.97 -9.14 11.58
CA GLY A 124 -5.63 -9.65 11.28
C GLY A 124 -4.48 -8.70 11.63
N LEU A 125 -4.75 -7.58 12.30
CA LEU A 125 -3.78 -6.50 12.47
C LEU A 125 -2.56 -6.93 13.33
N ASN A 126 -2.77 -7.82 14.30
CA ASN A 126 -1.68 -8.37 15.12
C ASN A 126 -0.76 -9.33 14.35
N GLU A 127 -1.20 -9.84 13.21
CA GLU A 127 -0.41 -10.69 12.30
C GLU A 127 0.10 -9.89 11.09
N THR A 128 0.02 -8.56 11.17
CA THR A 128 0.44 -7.62 10.13
C THR A 128 1.84 -7.08 10.42
N TYR A 129 2.61 -6.86 9.34
CA TYR A 129 3.96 -6.33 9.37
C TYR A 129 4.07 -5.13 8.44
N PHE A 130 4.85 -4.13 8.86
CA PHE A 130 5.14 -2.93 8.10
C PHE A 130 6.65 -2.84 7.83
N ALA A 131 7.01 -2.71 6.56
CA ALA A 131 8.39 -2.55 6.11
C ALA A 131 8.57 -1.22 5.35
N TRP A 132 9.74 -0.61 5.50
CA TRP A 132 10.12 0.67 4.92
C TRP A 132 11.52 0.60 4.31
N SER A 133 11.74 1.24 3.15
CA SER A 133 13.06 1.42 2.56
C SER A 133 13.17 2.84 1.97
N GLY A 134 14.22 3.56 2.37
CA GLY A 134 14.50 4.92 1.88
C GLY A 134 14.29 6.03 2.92
N PRO A 135 14.33 7.30 2.48
CA PRO A 135 14.25 8.47 3.37
C PRO A 135 13.01 8.47 4.26
N THR A 136 13.10 9.00 5.48
CA THR A 136 11.95 9.10 6.41
C THR A 136 11.25 10.46 6.38
N THR A 137 11.76 11.39 5.59
CA THR A 137 11.19 12.71 5.39
C THR A 137 10.95 12.99 3.92
N LYS A 138 10.03 13.91 3.63
CA LYS A 138 9.73 14.37 2.28
C LYS A 138 9.49 15.87 2.29
N GLU A 139 9.71 16.51 1.15
CA GLU A 139 9.38 17.91 0.95
C GLU A 139 7.86 18.15 1.03
N ASP A 140 7.48 19.32 1.53
CA ASP A 140 6.07 19.74 1.58
C ASP A 140 5.46 19.74 0.17
N ASN A 141 4.22 19.27 0.07
CA ASN A 141 3.48 19.14 -1.19
C ASN A 141 4.15 18.22 -2.25
N GLN A 142 5.13 17.40 -1.86
CA GLN A 142 5.74 16.38 -2.71
C GLN A 142 5.40 14.97 -2.22
N ASN A 143 5.51 13.98 -3.12
CA ASN A 143 5.57 12.57 -2.74
C ASN A 143 7.01 12.25 -2.28
N GLY A 144 7.13 11.31 -1.35
CA GLY A 144 8.43 10.78 -0.94
C GLY A 144 9.06 9.82 -1.94
N GLN A 145 10.34 9.52 -1.72
CA GLN A 145 11.15 8.62 -2.56
C GLN A 145 11.31 7.22 -1.96
N SER A 146 10.43 6.87 -1.03
CA SER A 146 10.58 5.69 -0.18
C SER A 146 9.62 4.59 -0.60
N TYR A 147 10.12 3.36 -0.57
CA TYR A 147 9.31 2.17 -0.69
C TYR A 147 8.69 1.82 0.67
N PHE A 148 7.47 1.30 0.65
CA PHE A 148 6.91 0.63 1.81
C PHE A 148 6.07 -0.57 1.45
N ARG A 149 5.91 -1.47 2.43
CA ARG A 149 5.09 -2.67 2.31
C ARG A 149 4.30 -2.96 3.57
N ILE A 150 3.06 -3.40 3.39
CA ILE A 150 2.22 -3.96 4.45
C ILE A 150 1.89 -5.40 4.08
N LYS A 151 2.22 -6.34 4.96
CA LYS A 151 1.87 -7.75 4.82
C LYS A 151 1.02 -8.18 6.00
N GLY A 152 -0.20 -8.62 5.76
CA GLY A 152 -1.08 -9.27 6.74
C GLY A 152 -1.36 -10.74 6.38
N PRO A 153 -2.33 -11.40 7.04
CA PRO A 153 -2.66 -12.79 6.76
C PRO A 153 -3.09 -13.06 5.30
N ASN A 154 -3.98 -12.22 4.77
CA ASN A 154 -4.47 -12.28 3.38
C ASN A 154 -4.39 -10.88 2.74
N LEU A 155 -3.36 -10.12 3.09
CA LEU A 155 -3.19 -8.74 2.66
C LEU A 155 -1.75 -8.51 2.24
N TRP A 156 -1.58 -7.92 1.06
CA TRP A 156 -0.30 -7.42 0.60
C TRP A 156 -0.48 -6.07 -0.06
N VAL A 157 0.25 -5.08 0.42
CA VAL A 157 0.28 -3.72 -0.11
C VAL A 157 1.71 -3.31 -0.34
N GLU A 158 2.01 -2.74 -1.49
CA GLU A 158 3.30 -2.09 -1.76
C GLU A 158 3.09 -0.73 -2.39
N TYR A 159 4.00 0.18 -2.10
CA TYR A 159 4.20 1.44 -2.79
C TYR A 159 5.67 1.55 -3.15
N ALA A 160 5.97 1.67 -4.44
CA ALA A 160 7.32 1.66 -4.98
C ALA A 160 7.50 2.85 -5.95
N PRO A 161 8.19 3.91 -5.52
CA PRO A 161 8.76 4.91 -6.43
C PRO A 161 9.73 4.24 -7.41
N GLN A 162 9.67 4.62 -8.68
CA GLN A 162 10.52 4.09 -9.74
C GLN A 162 11.13 5.23 -10.54
N THR A 163 12.32 5.02 -11.11
CA THR A 163 12.87 5.98 -12.07
C THR A 163 12.27 5.72 -13.45
N SER A 164 12.05 6.78 -14.22
CA SER A 164 11.76 6.69 -15.64
C SER A 164 12.72 7.57 -16.42
N ASP A 165 13.11 7.13 -17.62
CA ASP A 165 14.04 7.87 -18.48
C ASP A 165 13.49 9.27 -18.86
N GLU A 166 12.17 9.43 -18.87
CA GLU A 166 11.49 10.68 -19.24
C GLU A 166 11.47 11.73 -18.10
N TYR A 167 11.38 11.31 -16.83
CA TYR A 167 11.20 12.24 -15.70
C TYR A 167 12.36 12.25 -14.70
N GLY A 168 13.17 11.19 -14.61
CA GLY A 168 14.38 11.07 -13.76
C GLY A 168 14.18 11.18 -12.24
N ASP A 169 13.03 11.68 -11.78
CA ASP A 169 12.69 11.94 -10.39
C ASP A 169 11.71 10.90 -9.83
N LEU A 170 12.16 10.12 -8.84
CA LEU A 170 11.37 9.10 -8.14
C LEU A 170 10.05 9.64 -7.58
N ARG A 171 9.99 10.93 -7.22
CA ARG A 171 8.78 11.54 -6.63
C ARG A 171 7.63 11.63 -7.64
N LEU A 172 7.96 11.59 -8.93
CA LEU A 172 7.00 11.75 -10.02
C LEU A 172 6.50 10.42 -10.56
N HIS A 173 7.13 9.28 -10.24
CA HIS A 173 6.75 7.99 -10.79
C HIS A 173 6.62 6.96 -9.67
N ALA A 174 5.40 6.51 -9.40
CA ALA A 174 5.14 5.47 -8.41
C ALA A 174 4.21 4.40 -8.94
N HIS A 175 4.47 3.16 -8.55
CA HIS A 175 3.58 2.02 -8.70
C HIS A 175 3.17 1.52 -7.33
N THR A 176 1.93 1.07 -7.21
CA THR A 176 1.44 0.39 -6.02
C THR A 176 0.78 -0.92 -6.42
N ILE A 177 0.68 -1.84 -5.47
CA ILE A 177 -0.16 -3.01 -5.64
C ILE A 177 -0.85 -3.36 -4.32
N TYR A 178 -2.13 -3.72 -4.42
CA TYR A 178 -2.94 -4.25 -3.33
C TYR A 178 -3.41 -5.65 -3.75
N ARG A 179 -3.18 -6.64 -2.90
CA ARG A 179 -3.55 -8.03 -3.14
C ARG A 179 -4.24 -8.64 -1.93
N ASP A 180 -5.09 -9.61 -2.25
CA ASP A 180 -5.64 -10.57 -1.31
C ASP A 180 -5.34 -11.97 -1.85
N GLN A 181 -4.55 -12.75 -1.12
CA GLN A 181 -4.09 -14.06 -1.59
C GLN A 181 -5.24 -15.08 -1.62
N LEU A 182 -6.17 -14.98 -0.68
CA LEU A 182 -7.30 -15.89 -0.54
C LEU A 182 -8.41 -15.53 -1.53
N LYS A 183 -8.84 -14.25 -1.52
CA LYS A 183 -10.03 -13.79 -2.20
C LYS A 183 -9.76 -13.18 -3.57
N GLY A 184 -8.50 -12.87 -3.90
CA GLY A 184 -8.12 -12.20 -5.14
C GLY A 184 -8.74 -12.86 -6.37
N TYR A 185 -9.15 -12.04 -7.35
CA TYR A 185 -9.94 -12.44 -8.51
C TYR A 185 -11.32 -13.06 -8.17
N GLY A 186 -11.85 -12.83 -6.96
CA GLY A 186 -13.16 -13.35 -6.55
C GLY A 186 -13.19 -14.83 -6.19
N ARG A 187 -12.03 -15.49 -6.01
CA ARG A 187 -11.92 -16.96 -5.87
C ARG A 187 -12.78 -17.60 -4.77
N THR A 188 -12.98 -16.89 -3.66
CA THR A 188 -13.78 -17.38 -2.51
C THR A 188 -14.93 -16.41 -2.22
N LEU A 189 -15.41 -15.70 -3.25
CA LEU A 189 -16.60 -14.88 -3.13
C LEU A 189 -17.82 -15.78 -3.23
N ASP A 190 -18.40 -16.13 -2.08
CA ASP A 190 -19.58 -16.99 -2.04
C ASP A 190 -20.83 -16.25 -2.53
N GLU A 191 -21.76 -17.01 -3.15
CA GLU A 191 -23.14 -16.59 -3.49
C GLU A 191 -24.04 -16.33 -2.26
#